data_AF-A0A955RFU6-F1
#
_entry.id   AF-A0A955RFU6-F1
#
_cell.length_a   1.000
_cell.length_b   1.000
_cell.length_c   1.000
_cell.angle_alpha   90.00
_cell.angle_beta   90.00
_cell.angle_gamma   90.00
#
_symmetry.space_group_name_H-M   'P 1'
#
loop_
_entity.id
_entity.type
_entity.pdbx_description
1 polymer ?
#
loop_
_entity_poly.entity_id
_entity_poly.type
_entity_poly.pdbx_seq_one_letter_code
_entity_poly.pdbx_strand_id
1 'polypeptide(L)'
;MSVELSLDRTDFEPGEVVTGTARAQGRGRVVVSLLWYTAGRGTEDVGIVARQEGEVDGQASLPFELRLPLEPWSFSGTLVSVSWAVEVSIEPNGGVTRQDIVSAPGRQPRSP
;
A
#
# COMPACT_ATOMS: atom_id res chain seq x y z
N MET A 1 -15.82 -4.94 -11.98
CA MET A 1 -14.66 -5.63 -11.38
C MET A 1 -14.42 -4.97 -10.05
N SER A 2 -14.41 -5.73 -8.97
CA SER A 2 -14.20 -5.21 -7.61
C SER A 2 -12.92 -5.78 -7.02
N VAL A 3 -12.35 -5.04 -6.09
CA VAL A 3 -11.17 -5.46 -5.34
C VAL A 3 -11.32 -5.02 -3.89
N GLU A 4 -10.93 -5.91 -2.99
CA GLU A 4 -10.90 -5.69 -1.55
C GLU A 4 -9.50 -6.00 -1.04
N LEU A 5 -9.07 -5.23 -0.06
CA LEU A 5 -7.77 -5.39 0.59
C LEU A 5 -8.01 -5.64 2.07
N SER A 6 -7.33 -6.65 2.61
CA SER A 6 -7.29 -6.93 4.04
C SER A 6 -5.83 -7.05 4.49
N LEU A 7 -5.45 -6.22 5.45
CA LEU A 7 -4.17 -6.29 6.15
C LEU A 7 -4.40 -6.81 7.58
N ASP A 8 -3.42 -7.53 8.11
CA ASP A 8 -3.49 -8.01 9.51
C ASP A 8 -3.26 -6.88 10.52
N ARG A 9 -2.50 -5.85 10.11
CA ARG A 9 -2.23 -4.62 10.87
C ARG A 9 -1.88 -3.48 9.92
N THR A 10 -1.82 -2.26 10.44
CA THR A 10 -1.54 -1.05 9.66
C THR A 10 -0.36 -0.24 10.18
N ASP A 11 0.32 -0.71 11.22
CA ASP A 11 1.47 -0.05 11.85
C ASP A 11 2.69 -0.98 11.83
N PHE A 12 3.83 -0.50 11.33
CA PHE A 12 5.00 -1.33 11.04
C PHE A 12 6.31 -0.63 11.42
N GLU A 13 7.31 -1.41 11.80
CA GLU A 13 8.69 -0.95 11.87
C GLU A 13 9.29 -0.87 10.44
N PRO A 14 10.25 0.03 10.18
CA PRO A 14 10.99 0.02 8.92
C PRO A 14 11.69 -1.34 8.71
N GLY A 15 11.66 -1.86 7.48
CA GLY A 15 12.20 -3.20 7.18
C GLY A 15 11.26 -4.37 7.44
N GLU A 16 10.12 -4.17 8.14
CA GLU A 16 9.13 -5.23 8.35
C GLU A 16 8.44 -5.67 7.06
N VAL A 17 7.84 -6.85 7.09
CA VAL A 17 7.04 -7.39 5.99
C VAL A 17 5.58 -7.05 6.24
N VAL A 18 4.96 -6.40 5.26
CA VAL A 18 3.52 -6.18 5.20
C VAL A 18 2.87 -7.38 4.55
N THR A 19 2.03 -8.07 5.30
CA THR A 19 1.27 -9.22 4.85
C THR A 19 -0.21 -8.88 4.75
N GLY A 20 -0.88 -9.51 3.79
CA GLY A 20 -2.31 -9.34 3.64
C GLY A 20 -2.88 -10.19 2.53
N THR A 21 -4.16 -9.96 2.23
CA THR A 21 -4.89 -10.64 1.17
C THR A 21 -5.61 -9.63 0.29
N ALA A 22 -5.38 -9.74 -1.01
CA ALA A 22 -6.17 -9.09 -2.04
C ALA A 22 -7.28 -10.04 -2.50
N ARG A 23 -8.55 -9.63 -2.37
CA ARG A 23 -9.68 -10.35 -2.97
C ARG A 23 -10.13 -9.59 -4.20
N ALA A 24 -10.23 -10.29 -5.32
CA ALA A 24 -10.59 -9.69 -6.60
C ALA A 24 -11.75 -10.45 -7.22
N GLN A 25 -12.66 -9.70 -7.86
CA GLN A 25 -13.72 -10.26 -8.69
C GLN A 25 -13.73 -9.57 -10.06
N GLY A 26 -13.57 -10.35 -11.12
CA GLY A 26 -13.48 -9.86 -12.49
C GLY A 26 -12.55 -10.69 -13.34
N ARG A 27 -11.96 -10.06 -14.36
CA ARG A 27 -10.92 -10.67 -15.19
C ARG A 27 -9.83 -9.66 -15.46
N GLY A 28 -8.57 -10.05 -15.26
CA GLY A 28 -7.44 -9.18 -15.53
C GLY A 28 -6.24 -9.47 -14.64
N ARG A 29 -5.26 -8.57 -14.67
CA ARG A 29 -4.08 -8.62 -13.83
C ARG A 29 -4.36 -7.90 -12.53
N VAL A 30 -4.14 -8.58 -11.41
CA VAL A 30 -4.22 -7.99 -10.07
C VAL A 30 -2.81 -7.52 -9.69
N VAL A 31 -2.67 -6.26 -9.30
CA VAL A 31 -1.40 -5.68 -8.87
C VAL A 31 -1.55 -5.18 -7.45
N VAL A 32 -0.76 -5.73 -6.52
CA VAL A 32 -0.59 -5.23 -5.16
C VAL A 32 0.67 -4.38 -5.14
N SER A 33 0.54 -3.09 -4.83
CA SER A 33 1.65 -2.13 -4.78
C SER A 33 1.85 -1.63 -3.36
N LEU A 34 3.08 -1.68 -2.86
CA LEU A 34 3.51 -0.92 -1.69
C LEU A 34 4.10 0.39 -2.16
N LEU A 35 3.57 1.50 -1.67
CA LEU A 35 3.95 2.82 -2.13
C LEU A 35 3.91 3.87 -1.02
N TRP A 36 4.74 4.90 -1.18
CA TRP A 36 4.69 6.10 -0.36
C TRP A 36 4.22 7.28 -1.21
N TYR A 37 3.70 8.28 -0.54
CA TYR A 37 3.27 9.53 -1.16
C TYR A 37 3.46 10.71 -0.22
N THR A 38 3.75 11.88 -0.78
CA THR A 38 3.75 13.13 -0.02
C THR A 38 2.41 13.83 -0.12
N ALA A 39 1.94 14.37 1.01
CA ALA A 39 0.74 15.19 1.06
C ALA A 39 1.07 16.52 1.76
N GLY A 40 0.44 17.62 1.35
CA GLY A 40 0.68 18.93 1.96
C GLY A 40 0.53 20.10 0.99
N ARG A 41 1.12 21.26 1.34
CA ARG A 41 1.02 22.50 0.53
C ARG A 41 1.97 22.53 -0.69
N GLY A 42 2.38 21.36 -1.19
CA GLY A 42 3.36 21.20 -2.27
C GLY A 42 2.84 20.32 -3.40
N THR A 43 3.77 19.74 -4.16
CA THR A 43 3.46 18.70 -5.16
C THR A 43 3.37 17.35 -4.46
N GLU A 44 2.37 16.55 -4.83
CA GLU A 44 2.27 15.15 -4.40
C GLU A 44 3.25 14.32 -5.22
N ASP A 45 4.26 13.79 -4.55
CA ASP A 45 5.18 12.81 -5.09
C ASP A 45 4.68 11.42 -4.70
N VAL A 46 4.79 10.46 -5.62
CA VAL A 46 4.42 9.05 -5.36
C VAL A 46 5.60 8.16 -5.75
N GLY A 47 5.98 7.26 -4.85
CA GLY A 47 7.01 6.27 -5.09
C GLY A 47 6.51 4.86 -4.83
N ILE A 48 6.55 3.99 -5.84
CA ILE A 48 6.21 2.58 -5.70
C ILE A 48 7.48 1.79 -5.43
N VAL A 49 7.55 1.11 -4.29
CA VAL A 49 8.77 0.44 -3.81
C VAL A 49 8.77 -1.06 -4.03
N ALA A 50 7.58 -1.67 -4.04
CA ALA A 50 7.44 -3.10 -4.29
C ALA A 50 6.09 -3.38 -4.94
N ARG A 51 6.05 -4.43 -5.75
CA ARG A 51 4.82 -4.95 -6.35
C ARG A 51 4.80 -6.47 -6.26
N GLN A 52 3.61 -7.01 -6.05
CA GLN A 52 3.30 -8.42 -6.28
C GLN A 52 2.10 -8.50 -7.22
N GLU A 53 2.15 -9.43 -8.15
CA GLU A 53 1.18 -9.52 -9.23
C GLU A 53 0.56 -10.91 -9.29
N GLY A 54 -0.67 -10.97 -9.80
CA GLY A 54 -1.38 -12.20 -10.08
C GLY A 54 -2.42 -11.99 -11.18
N GLU A 55 -3.14 -13.05 -11.51
CA GLU A 55 -4.25 -13.00 -12.46
C GLU A 55 -5.57 -13.38 -11.76
N VAL A 56 -6.66 -12.84 -12.28
CA VAL A 56 -8.01 -13.22 -11.89
C VAL A 56 -8.85 -13.50 -13.14
N ASP A 57 -9.66 -14.54 -13.09
CA ASP A 57 -10.76 -14.81 -14.02
C ASP A 57 -11.93 -15.41 -13.23
N GLY A 58 -12.91 -14.59 -12.90
CA GLY A 58 -13.95 -14.88 -11.92
C GLY A 58 -13.63 -14.27 -10.55
N GLN A 59 -13.35 -15.10 -9.55
CA GLN A 59 -13.04 -14.66 -8.18
C GLN A 59 -11.71 -15.25 -7.73
N ALA A 60 -10.83 -14.42 -7.16
CA ALA A 60 -9.53 -14.84 -6.65
C ALA A 60 -9.25 -14.22 -5.28
N SER A 61 -8.47 -14.95 -4.48
CA SER A 61 -7.92 -14.49 -3.20
C SER A 61 -6.41 -14.68 -3.28
N LEU A 62 -5.68 -13.57 -3.32
CA LEU A 62 -4.24 -13.52 -3.55
C LEU A 62 -3.55 -13.05 -2.26
N PRO A 63 -2.89 -13.95 -1.50
CA PRO A 63 -2.05 -13.52 -0.40
C PRO A 63 -0.82 -12.79 -0.94
N PHE A 64 -0.31 -11.82 -0.19
CA PHE A 64 0.90 -11.10 -0.56
C PHE A 64 1.81 -10.82 0.63
N GLU A 65 3.09 -10.64 0.31
CA GLU A 65 4.13 -10.27 1.26
C GLU A 65 5.03 -9.21 0.62
N LEU A 66 5.02 -7.98 1.15
CA LEU A 66 5.81 -6.87 0.64
C LEU A 66 6.70 -6.32 1.76
N ARG A 67 8.01 -6.27 1.51
CA ARG A 67 8.97 -5.74 2.50
C ARG A 67 9.04 -4.22 2.43
N LEU A 68 8.82 -3.56 3.55
CA LEU A 68 9.07 -2.13 3.71
C LEU A 68 10.58 -1.87 3.61
N PRO A 69 11.00 -0.80 2.91
CA PRO A 69 12.37 -0.32 3.02
C PRO A 69 12.63 0.25 4.42
N LEU A 70 13.90 0.55 4.71
CA LEU A 70 14.26 1.25 5.95
C LEU A 70 13.87 2.73 5.94
N GLU A 71 13.66 3.31 4.75
CA GLU A 71 13.31 4.71 4.52
C GLU A 71 12.48 4.86 3.22
N PRO A 72 11.67 5.92 3.07
CA PRO A 72 11.38 6.97 4.06
C PRO A 72 10.44 6.48 5.18
N TRP A 73 10.45 7.18 6.32
CA TRP A 73 9.49 6.92 7.40
C TRP A 73 8.19 7.71 7.20
N SER A 74 7.11 7.17 7.76
CA SER A 74 5.88 7.92 7.97
C SER A 74 6.15 9.13 8.86
N PHE A 75 5.73 10.28 8.36
CA PHE A 75 5.89 11.57 9.02
C PHE A 75 4.61 12.38 8.82
N SER A 76 4.10 13.02 9.88
CA SER A 76 2.92 13.87 9.81
C SER A 76 3.27 15.26 10.33
N GLY A 77 3.39 16.22 9.41
CA GLY A 77 3.73 17.61 9.71
C GLY A 77 2.70 18.58 9.14
N THR A 78 2.72 19.83 9.59
CA THR A 78 1.76 20.86 9.15
C THR A 78 1.98 21.31 7.70
N LEU A 79 3.21 21.19 7.19
CA LEU A 79 3.58 21.61 5.84
C LEU A 79 3.61 20.46 4.84
N VAL A 80 4.13 19.31 5.28
CA VAL A 80 4.27 18.08 4.49
C VAL A 80 4.09 16.86 5.39
N SER A 81 3.47 15.82 4.83
CA SER A 81 3.39 14.49 5.39
C SER A 81 3.94 13.49 4.39
N VAL A 82 4.60 12.45 4.90
CA VAL A 82 4.97 11.26 4.12
C VAL A 82 4.10 10.12 4.64
N SER A 83 3.28 9.58 3.76
CA SER A 83 2.34 8.52 4.06
C SER A 83 2.68 7.27 3.26
N TRP A 84 2.43 6.10 3.86
CA TRP A 84 2.60 4.80 3.21
C TRP A 84 1.24 4.18 2.95
N ALA A 85 1.15 3.37 1.91
CA ALA A 85 -0.06 2.63 1.61
C ALA A 85 0.23 1.31 0.89
N VAL A 86 -0.68 0.36 1.06
CA VAL A 86 -0.84 -0.77 0.14
C VAL A 86 -2.03 -0.46 -0.76
N GLU A 87 -1.82 -0.55 -2.06
CA GLU A 87 -2.85 -0.40 -3.08
C GLU A 87 -3.02 -1.72 -3.82
N VAL A 88 -4.26 -2.10 -4.09
CA VAL A 88 -4.59 -3.21 -4.98
C VAL A 88 -5.41 -2.68 -6.15
N SER A 89 -5.01 -3.01 -7.37
CA SER A 89 -5.74 -2.68 -8.58
C SER A 89 -5.97 -3.91 -9.45
N ILE A 90 -7.00 -3.85 -10.30
CA ILE A 90 -7.20 -4.76 -11.42
C ILE A 90 -6.95 -3.97 -12.71
N GLU A 91 -5.89 -4.31 -13.44
CA GLU A 91 -5.51 -3.64 -14.68
C GLU A 91 -6.15 -4.32 -15.91
N PRO A 92 -6.44 -3.57 -17.00
CA PRO A 92 -6.18 -2.14 -17.18
C PRO A 92 -7.29 -1.20 -16.65
N ASN A 93 -8.54 -1.67 -16.55
CA ASN A 93 -9.72 -0.80 -16.30
C ASN A 93 -10.61 -1.33 -15.17
N GLY A 94 -10.03 -2.02 -14.19
CA GLY A 94 -10.75 -2.61 -13.07
C GLY A 94 -10.80 -1.73 -11.83
N GLY A 95 -11.22 -2.31 -10.71
CA GLY A 95 -11.31 -1.59 -9.44
C GLY A 95 -9.92 -1.32 -8.85
N VAL A 96 -9.84 -0.25 -8.05
CA VAL A 96 -8.69 0.06 -7.20
C VAL A 96 -9.17 0.23 -5.75
N THR A 97 -8.41 -0.28 -4.80
CA THR A 97 -8.61 -0.03 -3.38
C THR A 97 -7.27 0.23 -2.73
N ARG A 98 -7.26 1.05 -1.68
CA ARG A 98 -6.05 1.49 -1.01
C ARG A 98 -6.27 1.47 0.49
N GLN A 99 -5.27 1.02 1.22
CA GLN A 99 -5.22 1.10 2.67
C GLN A 99 -3.92 1.76 3.12
N ASP A 100 -4.06 2.86 3.85
CA ASP A 100 -2.94 3.57 4.44
C ASP A 100 -2.34 2.75 5.58
N ILE A 101 -1.01 2.82 5.68
CA ILE A 101 -0.22 2.20 6.74
C ILE A 101 0.81 3.20 7.28
N VAL A 102 1.35 2.87 8.44
CA VAL A 102 2.45 3.58 9.09
C VAL A 102 3.69 2.72 9.01
N SER A 103 4.80 3.29 8.53
CA SER A 103 6.14 2.71 8.67
C SER A 103 7.06 3.69 9.37
N ALA A 104 7.32 3.47 10.65
CA ALA A 104 8.16 4.37 11.44
C ALA A 104 8.73 3.65 12.67
N PRO A 105 9.89 4.06 13.20
CA PRO A 105 10.44 3.49 14.42
C PRO A 105 9.44 3.57 15.57
N GLY A 106 9.20 2.47 16.27
CA GLY A 106 8.18 2.37 17.32
C GLY A 106 6.74 2.29 16.81
N ARG A 107 6.56 2.09 15.49
CA ARG A 107 5.27 1.98 14.79
C ARG A 107 4.33 3.18 14.94
N GLN A 108 4.89 4.34 15.25
CA GLN A 108 4.14 5.60 15.37
C GLN A 108 4.70 6.63 14.41
N PRO A 109 3.85 7.34 13.63
CA PRO A 109 4.32 8.42 12.80
C PRO A 109 4.98 9.48 13.69
N ARG A 110 6.10 10.03 13.24
CA ARG A 110 6.67 11.17 13.94
C ARG A 110 5.81 12.40 13.67
N SER A 111 5.42 13.05 14.76
CA SER A 111 4.87 14.42 14.77
C SER A 111 5.97 15.38 15.25
N PRO A 112 6.01 16.62 14.74
CA PRO A 112 6.90 17.66 15.25
C PRO A 112 6.57 18.07 16.70
#